data_AF-A0A5C7R4H1-F1
#
_entry.id   AF-A0A5C7R4H1-F1
#
_cell.length_a   1.000
_cell.length_b   1.000
_cell.length_c   1.000
_cell.angle_alpha   90.00
_cell.angle_beta   90.00
_cell.angle_gamma   90.00
#
_symmetry.space_group_name_H-M   'P 1'
#
loop_
_entity.id
_entity.type
_entity.pdbx_description
1 polymer ?
#
loop_
_entity_poly.entity_id
_entity_poly.type
_entity_poly.pdbx_seq_one_letter_code
_entity_poly.pdbx_strand_id
1 'polypeptide(L)'
;MPTLTDEQLAGLASPNLGAGVELDQDWQDPYPDAPCWGWALFGGPGGNANNTPPVIFEHALLLNEGGNVIGVKPNFVQWVQATFNNQDATDQAQIIEDHFADAFLEPNDQTIVVTAFAKLCVILAGLTPSDDPTNYSVVMASDRWYSWEHWSLGLANDIDAPQNPALQYVQRDAGVNPVNTRCRAVWANHPILTSICIEELHQGHIDYLEHAVGWPDDA
;
A
#
# COMPACT_ATOMS: atom_id res chain seq x y z
N MET A 1 -8.97 7.93 12.20
CA MET A 1 -7.50 7.80 12.27
C MET A 1 -6.86 9.13 11.92
N PRO A 2 -5.55 9.35 12.12
CA PRO A 2 -4.96 10.67 11.93
C PRO A 2 -4.78 11.03 10.44
N THR A 3 -4.91 12.32 10.14
CA THR A 3 -4.74 12.93 8.82
C THR A 3 -3.73 14.07 8.92
N LEU A 4 -2.95 14.29 7.87
CA LEU A 4 -2.05 15.44 7.78
C LEU A 4 -2.82 16.74 7.55
N THR A 5 -2.30 17.84 8.09
CA THR A 5 -2.76 19.19 7.77
C THR A 5 -2.27 19.62 6.39
N ASP A 6 -2.92 20.63 5.79
CA ASP A 6 -2.48 21.20 4.51
C ASP A 6 -1.04 21.73 4.57
N GLU A 7 -0.62 22.26 5.73
CA GLU A 7 0.74 22.74 5.95
C GLU A 7 1.75 21.58 5.99
N GLN A 8 1.41 20.47 6.65
CA GLN A 8 2.22 19.25 6.63
C GLN A 8 2.34 18.71 5.21
N LEU A 9 1.23 18.60 4.46
CA LEU A 9 1.25 18.16 3.06
C LEU A 9 2.08 19.09 2.17
N ALA A 10 1.97 20.41 2.35
CA ALA A 10 2.75 21.41 1.63
C ALA A 10 4.24 21.35 1.93
N GLY A 11 4.61 21.20 3.21
CA GLY A 11 6.00 20.99 3.63
C GLY A 11 6.59 19.72 3.02
N LEU A 12 5.82 18.63 3.02
CA LEU A 12 6.22 17.36 2.42
C LEU A 12 6.36 17.44 0.89
N ALA A 13 5.55 18.26 0.22
CA ALA A 13 5.51 18.43 -1.24
C ALA A 13 6.51 19.46 -1.81
N SER A 14 7.38 20.05 -0.98
CA SER A 14 8.24 21.17 -1.38
C SER A 14 9.19 20.82 -2.56
N PRO A 15 9.30 21.67 -3.60
CA PRO A 15 10.18 21.45 -4.75
C PRO A 15 11.68 21.51 -4.40
N ASN A 16 12.01 21.97 -3.19
CA ASN A 16 13.38 22.01 -2.67
C ASN A 16 13.84 20.65 -2.11
N LEU A 17 12.94 19.65 -2.08
CA LEU A 17 13.23 18.32 -1.59
C LEU A 17 13.44 17.42 -2.81
N GLY A 18 14.71 17.05 -3.03
CA GLY A 18 15.10 16.15 -4.11
C GLY A 18 14.54 14.73 -3.91
N ALA A 19 14.65 13.89 -4.95
CA ALA A 19 14.37 12.47 -4.79
C ALA A 19 15.36 11.86 -3.79
N GLY A 20 14.86 11.21 -2.74
CA GLY A 20 15.67 10.62 -1.67
C GLY A 20 15.92 11.59 -0.52
N VAL A 21 14.87 11.90 0.23
CA VAL A 21 15.00 12.66 1.48
C VAL A 21 15.34 11.69 2.59
N GLU A 22 16.54 11.83 3.13
CA GLU A 22 16.99 11.21 4.37
C GLU A 22 16.07 11.67 5.51
N LEU A 23 15.60 10.75 6.36
CA LEU A 23 15.06 11.14 7.68
C LEU A 23 16.17 11.85 8.47
N ASP A 24 15.79 12.53 9.56
CA ASP A 24 16.73 13.07 10.53
C ASP A 24 17.84 12.05 10.86
N GLN A 25 19.09 12.44 10.62
CA GLN A 25 20.26 11.56 10.76
C GLN A 25 20.46 11.10 12.21
N ASP A 26 19.95 11.86 13.17
CA ASP A 26 20.01 11.54 14.59
C ASP A 26 18.78 10.73 15.07
N TRP A 27 17.76 10.53 14.20
CA TRP A 27 16.61 9.71 14.52
C TRP A 27 16.91 8.22 14.34
N GLN A 28 16.61 7.43 15.38
CA GLN A 28 16.78 5.99 15.33
C GLN A 28 15.53 5.35 14.71
N ASP A 29 15.68 4.81 13.49
CA ASP A 29 14.63 4.02 12.82
C ASP A 29 14.13 2.90 13.76
N PRO A 30 12.85 2.92 14.19
CA PRO A 30 12.30 1.91 15.09
C PRO A 30 12.06 0.57 14.40
N TYR A 31 12.00 0.53 13.06
CA TYR A 31 11.63 -0.66 12.28
C TYR A 31 12.62 -0.93 11.12
N PRO A 32 13.93 -1.10 11.38
CA PRO A 32 15.00 -1.19 10.37
C PRO A 32 14.82 -2.32 9.33
N ASP A 33 14.02 -3.34 9.67
CA ASP A 33 13.80 -4.53 8.85
C ASP A 33 12.34 -4.70 8.39
N ALA A 34 11.49 -3.68 8.55
CA ALA A 34 10.11 -3.75 8.07
C ALA A 34 10.07 -3.95 6.54
N PRO A 35 9.34 -4.97 6.03
CA PRO A 35 9.19 -5.16 4.59
C PRO A 35 8.44 -3.96 3.96
N CYS A 36 8.61 -3.72 2.66
CA CYS A 36 8.01 -2.58 1.97
C CYS A 36 6.48 -2.52 2.13
N TRP A 37 5.80 -3.67 2.06
CA TRP A 37 4.37 -3.78 2.34
C TRP A 37 4.03 -3.55 3.80
N GLY A 38 4.91 -3.94 4.73
CA GLY A 38 4.73 -3.71 6.16
C GLY A 38 4.67 -2.23 6.45
N TRP A 39 5.67 -1.52 5.92
CA TRP A 39 5.71 -0.07 5.98
C TRP A 39 4.48 0.57 5.31
N ALA A 40 4.20 0.24 4.04
CA ALA A 40 3.16 0.92 3.26
C ALA A 40 1.73 0.69 3.78
N LEU A 41 1.45 -0.50 4.35
CA LEU A 41 0.11 -0.85 4.82
C LEU A 41 -0.10 -0.57 6.30
N PHE A 42 0.94 -0.64 7.14
CA PHE A 42 0.81 -0.62 8.61
C PHE A 42 1.58 0.51 9.29
N GLY A 43 2.43 1.24 8.56
CA GLY A 43 3.34 2.23 9.15
C GLY A 43 4.43 1.62 10.03
N GLY A 44 4.83 0.38 9.76
CA GLY A 44 5.84 -0.30 10.58
C GLY A 44 5.89 -1.80 10.29
N PRO A 45 6.23 -2.65 11.28
CA PRO A 45 6.08 -4.08 11.12
C PRO A 45 4.61 -4.41 10.81
N GLY A 46 4.40 -5.41 9.95
CA GLY A 46 3.06 -5.85 9.59
C GLY A 46 2.18 -6.13 10.81
N GLY A 47 0.86 -6.07 10.61
CA GLY A 47 -0.12 -6.45 11.63
C GLY A 47 -0.06 -7.94 12.01
N ASN A 48 -1.18 -8.50 12.46
CA ASN A 48 -1.27 -9.95 12.70
C ASN A 48 -0.80 -10.72 11.45
N ALA A 49 0.09 -11.71 11.58
CA ALA A 49 0.60 -12.49 10.44
C ALA A 49 -0.48 -12.88 9.39
N ASN A 50 -1.70 -13.18 9.83
CA ASN A 50 -2.83 -13.51 8.95
C ASN A 50 -3.23 -12.39 7.97
N ASN A 51 -3.14 -11.11 8.34
CA ASN A 51 -3.53 -9.98 7.49
C ASN A 51 -2.41 -9.48 6.57
N THR A 52 -1.27 -10.16 6.56
CA THR A 52 -0.14 -9.75 5.73
C THR A 52 -0.36 -10.18 4.28
N PRO A 53 0.11 -9.39 3.30
CA PRO A 53 -0.06 -9.75 1.91
C PRO A 53 0.47 -11.16 1.57
N PRO A 54 1.70 -11.58 1.96
CA PRO A 54 2.16 -12.94 1.65
C PRO A 54 1.20 -14.04 2.14
N VAL A 55 0.59 -13.87 3.31
CA VAL A 55 -0.32 -14.86 3.90
C VAL A 55 -1.69 -14.84 3.22
N ILE A 56 -2.27 -13.67 2.96
CA ILE A 56 -3.54 -13.55 2.21
C ILE A 56 -3.39 -14.23 0.85
N PHE A 57 -2.28 -13.99 0.16
CA PHE A 57 -1.99 -14.57 -1.13
C PHE A 57 -1.84 -16.09 -1.08
N GLU A 58 -1.11 -16.61 -0.08
CA GLU A 58 -0.99 -18.05 0.17
C GLU A 58 -2.35 -18.70 0.41
N HIS A 59 -3.26 -18.04 1.11
CA HIS A 59 -4.62 -18.53 1.33
C HIS A 59 -5.54 -18.37 0.12
N ALA A 60 -5.27 -17.40 -0.76
CA ALA A 60 -6.08 -17.15 -1.94
C ALA A 60 -5.73 -18.07 -3.11
N LEU A 61 -4.45 -18.31 -3.41
CA LEU A 61 -4.08 -18.87 -4.71
C LEU A 61 -3.94 -20.39 -4.72
N LEU A 62 -4.60 -21.03 -5.69
CA LEU A 62 -4.42 -22.43 -6.02
C LEU A 62 -3.30 -22.59 -7.05
N LEU A 63 -2.30 -23.41 -6.72
CA LEU A 63 -1.18 -23.73 -7.60
C LEU A 63 -1.31 -25.16 -8.14
N ASN A 64 -0.87 -25.39 -9.38
CA ASN A 64 -0.66 -26.73 -9.91
C ASN A 64 0.67 -27.34 -9.43
N GLU A 65 0.94 -28.60 -9.78
CA GLU A 65 2.18 -29.31 -9.41
C GLU A 65 3.46 -28.61 -9.91
N GLY A 66 3.36 -27.79 -10.96
CA GLY A 66 4.46 -26.97 -11.48
C GLY A 66 4.59 -25.60 -10.82
N GLY A 67 3.82 -25.30 -9.78
CA GLY A 67 3.84 -24.02 -9.08
C GLY A 67 3.15 -22.87 -9.83
N ASN A 68 2.39 -23.15 -10.88
CA ASN A 68 1.66 -22.13 -11.62
C ASN A 68 0.29 -21.91 -11.00
N VAL A 69 -0.14 -20.65 -10.94
CA VAL A 69 -1.48 -20.28 -10.50
C VAL A 69 -2.52 -20.79 -11.48
N ILE A 70 -3.51 -21.52 -10.96
CA ILE A 70 -4.60 -22.11 -11.75
C ILE A 70 -5.99 -21.73 -11.25
N GLY A 71 -6.10 -20.95 -10.18
CA GLY A 71 -7.38 -20.52 -9.62
C GLY A 71 -7.26 -19.97 -8.22
N VAL A 72 -8.41 -19.80 -7.58
CA VAL A 72 -8.53 -19.48 -6.14
C VAL A 72 -8.68 -20.78 -5.36
N LYS A 73 -8.11 -20.85 -4.15
CA LYS A 73 -8.28 -22.00 -3.26
C LYS A 73 -9.75 -22.13 -2.85
N PRO A 74 -10.30 -23.35 -2.80
CA PRO A 74 -11.62 -23.57 -2.26
C PRO A 74 -11.72 -23.01 -0.83
N ASN A 75 -12.82 -22.33 -0.56
CA ASN A 75 -13.15 -21.71 0.71
C ASN A 75 -12.35 -20.43 1.09
N PHE A 76 -11.72 -19.75 0.13
CA PHE A 76 -11.00 -18.51 0.41
C PHE A 76 -11.89 -17.45 1.09
N VAL A 77 -13.12 -17.24 0.59
CA VAL A 77 -14.07 -16.28 1.17
C VAL A 77 -14.43 -16.65 2.60
N GLN A 78 -14.71 -17.93 2.89
CA GLN A 78 -15.02 -18.39 4.23
C GLN A 78 -13.82 -18.25 5.17
N TRP A 79 -12.60 -18.42 4.67
CA TRP A 79 -11.39 -18.16 5.45
C TRP A 79 -11.27 -16.68 5.82
N VAL A 80 -11.48 -15.75 4.88
CA VAL A 80 -11.47 -14.31 5.17
C VAL A 80 -12.52 -13.98 6.22
N GLN A 81 -13.76 -14.45 6.02
CA GLN A 81 -14.86 -14.23 6.94
C GLN A 81 -14.56 -14.76 8.36
N ALA A 82 -14.08 -16.00 8.48
CA ALA A 82 -13.82 -16.62 9.76
C ALA A 82 -12.59 -16.03 10.48
N THR A 83 -11.58 -15.61 9.74
CA THR A 83 -10.30 -15.13 10.29
C THR A 83 -10.41 -13.68 10.75
N PHE A 84 -11.06 -12.83 9.97
CA PHE A 84 -11.07 -11.38 10.21
C PHE A 84 -12.43 -10.86 10.68
N ASN A 85 -13.52 -11.58 10.41
CA ASN A 85 -14.88 -11.18 10.78
C ASN A 85 -15.20 -9.73 10.37
N ASN A 86 -14.82 -9.36 9.14
CA ASN A 86 -15.02 -8.05 8.53
C ASN A 86 -15.78 -8.23 7.20
N GLN A 87 -16.93 -7.55 7.06
CA GLN A 87 -17.81 -7.72 5.90
C GLN A 87 -17.19 -7.13 4.63
N ASP A 88 -16.60 -5.92 4.70
CA ASP A 88 -15.99 -5.28 3.53
C ASP A 88 -14.83 -6.12 2.98
N ALA A 89 -14.04 -6.72 3.86
CA ALA A 89 -13.00 -7.68 3.47
C ALA A 89 -13.59 -8.94 2.83
N THR A 90 -14.69 -9.45 3.37
CA THR A 90 -15.40 -10.62 2.81
C THR A 90 -15.95 -10.31 1.42
N ASP A 91 -16.47 -9.10 1.20
CA ASP A 91 -16.99 -8.66 -0.09
C ASP A 91 -15.86 -8.56 -1.13
N GLN A 92 -14.68 -8.04 -0.75
CA GLN A 92 -13.52 -8.07 -1.65
C GLN A 92 -13.08 -9.49 -1.97
N ALA A 93 -13.11 -10.41 -1.00
CA ALA A 93 -12.79 -11.82 -1.23
C ALA A 93 -13.76 -12.47 -2.22
N GLN A 94 -15.05 -12.12 -2.15
CA GLN A 94 -16.06 -12.59 -3.09
C GLN A 94 -15.82 -12.07 -4.50
N ILE A 95 -15.48 -10.79 -4.66
CA ILE A 95 -15.12 -10.22 -5.96
C ILE A 95 -13.93 -10.96 -6.58
N ILE A 96 -12.92 -11.30 -5.77
CA ILE A 96 -11.79 -12.11 -6.23
C ILE A 96 -12.30 -13.47 -6.71
N GLU A 97 -13.08 -14.20 -5.91
CA GLU A 97 -13.60 -15.53 -6.27
C GLU A 97 -14.43 -15.51 -7.56
N ASP A 98 -15.28 -14.49 -7.74
CA ASP A 98 -16.19 -14.36 -8.88
C ASP A 98 -15.46 -14.07 -10.20
N HIS A 99 -14.36 -13.31 -10.15
CA HIS A 99 -13.66 -12.81 -11.36
C HIS A 99 -12.36 -13.55 -11.69
N PHE A 100 -11.79 -14.34 -10.77
CA PHE A 100 -10.43 -14.87 -10.93
C PHE A 100 -10.24 -15.77 -12.15
N ALA A 101 -11.21 -16.62 -12.46
CA ALA A 101 -11.10 -17.54 -13.59
C ALA A 101 -11.06 -16.78 -14.93
N ASP A 102 -11.88 -15.74 -15.06
CA ASP A 102 -11.99 -14.92 -16.26
C ASP A 102 -10.78 -13.99 -16.43
N ALA A 103 -10.12 -13.59 -15.34
CA ALA A 103 -8.89 -12.79 -15.36
C ALA A 103 -7.73 -13.46 -16.14
N PHE A 104 -7.73 -14.78 -16.33
CA PHE A 104 -6.74 -15.43 -17.21
C PHE A 104 -6.94 -15.11 -18.70
N LEU A 105 -8.15 -14.72 -19.09
CA LEU A 105 -8.56 -14.50 -20.48
C LEU A 105 -8.79 -13.01 -20.75
N GLU A 106 -9.29 -12.27 -19.77
CA GLU A 106 -9.80 -10.91 -19.93
C GLU A 106 -9.02 -9.89 -19.08
N PRO A 107 -8.39 -8.87 -19.69
CA PRO A 107 -7.64 -7.83 -18.96
C PRO A 107 -8.47 -7.00 -17.97
N ASN A 108 -9.78 -6.85 -18.25
CA ASN A 108 -10.67 -6.13 -17.35
C ASN A 108 -10.84 -6.88 -16.02
N ASP A 109 -11.03 -8.20 -16.09
CA ASP A 109 -11.12 -9.06 -14.91
C ASP A 109 -9.80 -9.09 -14.13
N GLN A 110 -8.64 -9.00 -14.82
CA GLN A 110 -7.35 -8.81 -14.12
C GLN A 110 -7.36 -7.55 -13.27
N THR A 111 -7.85 -6.44 -13.82
CA THR A 111 -7.90 -5.15 -13.11
C THR A 111 -8.84 -5.22 -11.91
N ILE A 112 -10.00 -5.87 -12.06
CA ILE A 112 -10.97 -6.09 -10.98
C ILE A 112 -10.33 -6.91 -9.86
N VAL A 113 -9.71 -8.04 -10.19
CA VAL A 113 -9.11 -8.94 -9.21
C VAL A 113 -7.93 -8.28 -8.49
N VAL A 114 -7.03 -7.61 -9.24
CA VAL A 114 -5.90 -6.83 -8.69
C VAL A 114 -6.40 -5.77 -7.70
N THR A 115 -7.45 -5.04 -8.08
CA THR A 115 -8.00 -3.97 -7.25
C THR A 115 -8.67 -4.53 -6.01
N ALA A 116 -9.45 -5.62 -6.12
CA ALA A 116 -10.09 -6.28 -5.00
C ALA A 116 -9.06 -6.85 -4.01
N PHE A 117 -7.99 -7.45 -4.52
CA PHE A 117 -6.84 -7.89 -3.73
C PHE A 117 -6.18 -6.74 -2.97
N ALA A 118 -5.95 -5.60 -3.64
CA ALA A 118 -5.37 -4.44 -2.99
C ALA A 118 -6.30 -3.84 -1.93
N LYS A 119 -7.60 -3.68 -2.23
CA LYS A 119 -8.62 -3.24 -1.27
C LYS A 119 -8.70 -4.17 -0.06
N LEU A 120 -8.66 -5.49 -0.26
CA LEU A 120 -8.65 -6.48 0.81
C LEU A 120 -7.46 -6.24 1.77
N CYS A 121 -6.25 -6.09 1.24
CA CYS A 121 -5.06 -5.82 2.06
C CYS A 121 -5.18 -4.50 2.84
N VAL A 122 -5.67 -3.44 2.19
CA VAL A 122 -5.90 -2.12 2.81
C VAL A 122 -6.90 -2.22 3.97
N ILE A 123 -8.07 -2.85 3.73
CA ILE A 123 -9.12 -3.04 4.74
C ILE A 123 -8.60 -3.86 5.92
N LEU A 124 -7.88 -4.96 5.65
CA LEU A 124 -7.36 -5.84 6.70
C LEU A 124 -6.16 -5.25 7.46
N ALA A 125 -5.46 -4.29 6.87
CA ALA A 125 -4.50 -3.44 7.58
C ALA A 125 -5.18 -2.44 8.52
N GLY A 126 -6.49 -2.24 8.36
CA GLY A 126 -7.30 -1.34 9.15
C GLY A 126 -7.42 0.05 8.55
N LEU A 127 -7.01 0.27 7.30
CA LEU A 127 -7.19 1.51 6.55
C LEU A 127 -8.56 1.51 5.86
N THR A 128 -9.14 2.70 5.68
CA THR A 128 -10.42 2.88 4.98
C THR A 128 -10.18 3.25 3.51
N PRO A 129 -10.53 2.37 2.55
CA PRO A 129 -10.51 2.74 1.14
C PRO A 129 -11.51 3.87 0.86
N SER A 130 -11.13 4.80 0.00
CA SER A 130 -12.00 5.88 -0.47
C SER A 130 -12.34 5.70 -1.94
N ASP A 131 -13.62 5.83 -2.29
CA ASP A 131 -14.07 5.89 -3.68
C ASP A 131 -13.95 7.32 -4.27
N ASP A 132 -13.80 8.32 -3.41
CA ASP A 132 -13.44 9.69 -3.79
C ASP A 132 -11.92 9.92 -3.65
N PRO A 133 -11.28 10.65 -4.56
CA PRO A 133 -9.86 10.98 -4.44
C PRO A 133 -9.51 11.66 -3.11
N THR A 134 -8.42 11.23 -2.49
CA THR A 134 -7.86 11.80 -1.25
C THR A 134 -6.38 12.14 -1.44
N ASN A 135 -5.76 12.72 -0.42
CA ASN A 135 -4.32 12.99 -0.40
C ASN A 135 -3.44 11.75 -0.20
N TYR A 136 -4.03 10.55 -0.02
CA TYR A 136 -3.30 9.35 0.35
C TYR A 136 -3.67 8.19 -0.56
N SER A 137 -2.68 7.40 -0.95
CA SER A 137 -2.94 6.13 -1.63
C SER A 137 -2.00 5.03 -1.21
N VAL A 138 -2.46 3.80 -1.29
CA VAL A 138 -1.61 2.61 -1.25
C VAL A 138 -1.40 2.12 -2.67
N VAL A 139 -0.16 2.04 -3.09
CA VAL A 139 0.21 1.63 -4.45
C VAL A 139 0.84 0.26 -4.42
N MET A 140 0.36 -0.60 -5.34
CA MET A 140 0.86 -1.95 -5.52
C MET A 140 1.52 -2.06 -6.89
N ALA A 141 2.79 -2.49 -6.90
CA ALA A 141 3.57 -2.71 -8.11
C ALA A 141 3.99 -4.18 -8.21
N SER A 142 3.79 -4.77 -9.39
CA SER A 142 4.23 -6.13 -9.68
C SER A 142 4.20 -6.43 -11.18
N ASP A 143 5.05 -7.36 -11.62
CA ASP A 143 5.14 -7.89 -12.97
C ASP A 143 3.94 -8.76 -13.36
N ARG A 144 3.15 -9.25 -12.40
CA ARG A 144 1.95 -10.05 -12.67
C ARG A 144 0.77 -9.59 -11.83
N TRP A 145 -0.41 -9.62 -12.44
CA TRP A 145 -1.68 -9.26 -11.79
C TRP A 145 -2.01 -10.15 -10.58
N TYR A 146 -1.46 -11.36 -10.52
CA TYR A 146 -1.55 -12.28 -9.41
C TYR A 146 -0.23 -12.35 -8.63
N SER A 147 0.56 -11.27 -8.49
CA SER A 147 1.73 -11.28 -7.59
C SER A 147 1.91 -9.95 -6.90
N TRP A 148 2.61 -9.97 -5.77
CA TRP A 148 2.87 -8.82 -4.92
C TRP A 148 4.36 -8.68 -4.67
N GLU A 149 5.00 -7.84 -5.48
CA GLU A 149 6.44 -7.65 -5.41
C GLU A 149 6.79 -6.40 -4.61
N HIS A 150 6.00 -5.33 -4.72
CA HIS A 150 6.28 -4.10 -4.00
C HIS A 150 5.05 -3.26 -3.68
N TRP A 151 5.15 -2.52 -2.58
CA TRP A 151 4.10 -1.66 -2.05
C TRP A 151 4.68 -0.33 -1.56
N SER A 152 3.90 0.73 -1.74
CA SER A 152 4.33 2.10 -1.43
C SER A 152 3.16 2.92 -0.91
N LEU A 153 3.46 3.90 -0.04
CA LEU A 153 2.51 4.94 0.35
C LEU A 153 2.65 6.12 -0.63
N GLY A 154 1.57 6.51 -1.28
CA GLY A 154 1.47 7.72 -2.07
C GLY A 154 0.95 8.88 -1.22
N LEU A 155 1.63 10.03 -1.29
CA LEU A 155 1.18 11.30 -0.74
C LEU A 155 0.96 12.29 -1.88
N ALA A 156 -0.25 12.82 -1.99
CA ALA A 156 -0.60 13.88 -2.93
C ALA A 156 -0.85 15.19 -2.16
N ASN A 157 -0.50 16.31 -2.79
CA ASN A 157 -0.86 17.64 -2.31
C ASN A 157 -1.76 18.29 -3.35
N ASP A 158 -3.07 18.30 -3.05
CA ASP A 158 -4.23 18.78 -3.83
C ASP A 158 -4.44 18.19 -5.24
N ILE A 159 -5.62 17.59 -5.44
CA ILE A 159 -6.10 16.98 -6.69
C ILE A 159 -6.62 18.03 -7.68
N ASP A 160 -7.05 19.21 -7.22
CA ASP A 160 -7.73 20.24 -8.02
C ASP A 160 -6.94 21.58 -8.17
N ALA A 161 -5.84 21.78 -7.43
CA ALA A 161 -4.97 22.97 -7.53
C ALA A 161 -3.48 22.65 -7.81
N PRO A 162 -3.18 22.22 -9.05
CA PRO A 162 -1.99 21.48 -9.45
C PRO A 162 -0.72 22.31 -9.78
N GLN A 163 -0.46 23.48 -9.19
CA GLN A 163 0.78 24.23 -9.54
C GLN A 163 2.05 23.67 -8.89
N ASN A 164 1.91 22.65 -8.03
CA ASN A 164 3.01 21.80 -7.56
C ASN A 164 2.55 20.34 -7.40
N PRO A 165 2.22 19.65 -8.51
CA PRO A 165 1.58 18.36 -8.47
C PRO A 165 2.64 17.28 -8.61
N ALA A 166 3.02 16.64 -7.50
CA ALA A 166 3.70 15.35 -7.60
C ALA A 166 3.10 14.43 -6.55
N LEU A 167 2.45 13.36 -7.00
CA LEU A 167 2.29 12.18 -6.16
C LEU A 167 3.70 11.74 -5.76
N GLN A 168 4.00 11.82 -4.48
CA GLN A 168 5.28 11.42 -3.93
C GLN A 168 5.10 10.07 -3.27
N TYR A 169 5.93 9.11 -3.67
CA TYR A 169 5.94 7.81 -3.05
C TYR A 169 6.89 7.81 -1.86
N VAL A 170 6.35 7.52 -0.70
CA VAL A 170 7.07 7.22 0.52
C VAL A 170 7.28 5.71 0.57
N GLN A 171 8.55 5.32 0.55
CA GLN A 171 8.96 3.93 0.34
C GLN A 171 10.11 3.61 1.26
N ARG A 172 10.20 2.34 1.62
CA ARG A 172 11.21 1.84 2.52
C ARG A 172 11.98 0.71 1.86
N ASP A 173 13.30 0.85 1.86
CA ASP A 173 14.21 -0.26 1.60
C ASP A 173 14.73 -0.80 2.94
N ALA A 174 14.67 -2.12 3.12
CA ALA A 174 15.05 -2.73 4.39
C ALA A 174 16.58 -2.66 4.57
N GLY A 175 17.04 -2.30 5.77
CA GLY A 175 18.46 -2.16 6.06
C GLY A 175 19.14 -0.89 5.52
N VAL A 176 18.39 0.05 4.92
CA VAL A 176 18.88 1.38 4.54
C VAL A 176 18.41 2.39 5.60
N ASN A 177 19.35 2.99 6.32
CA ASN A 177 19.08 3.99 7.35
C ASN A 177 19.77 5.32 7.00
N PRO A 178 19.05 6.46 7.06
CA PRO A 178 17.60 6.59 7.21
C PRO A 178 16.80 6.17 5.97
N VAL A 179 15.50 5.92 6.16
CA VAL A 179 14.58 5.65 5.06
C VAL A 179 14.64 6.83 4.10
N ASN A 180 15.12 6.60 2.89
CA ASN A 180 15.03 7.60 1.86
C ASN A 180 13.54 7.70 1.49
N THR A 181 12.88 8.75 1.93
CA THR A 181 11.46 8.96 1.66
C THR A 181 11.33 9.89 0.48
N ARG A 182 10.30 9.68 -0.35
CA ARG A 182 9.89 10.52 -1.49
C ARG A 182 10.68 10.26 -2.78
N CYS A 183 9.98 9.63 -3.70
CA CYS A 183 10.36 9.53 -5.09
C CYS A 183 9.17 9.83 -5.99
N ARG A 184 9.45 10.26 -7.22
CA ARG A 184 8.43 10.38 -8.28
C ARG A 184 8.06 9.02 -8.91
N ALA A 185 8.72 7.95 -8.49
CA ALA A 185 8.51 6.60 -8.98
C ALA A 185 8.52 5.59 -7.82
N VAL A 186 7.78 4.50 -7.99
CA VAL A 186 7.85 3.35 -7.10
C VAL A 186 9.22 2.66 -7.26
N TRP A 187 9.87 2.32 -6.15
CA TRP A 187 11.18 1.67 -6.04
C TRP A 187 11.04 0.18 -6.17
N ALA A 188 10.55 -0.19 -7.33
CA ALA A 188 10.51 -1.55 -7.78
C ALA A 188 10.68 -1.43 -9.28
N ASN A 189 11.51 -2.25 -9.90
CA ASN A 189 11.60 -2.30 -11.36
C ASN A 189 10.36 -3.00 -11.95
N HIS A 190 9.18 -2.74 -11.38
CA HIS A 190 7.90 -3.36 -11.65
C HIS A 190 6.87 -2.29 -12.01
N PRO A 191 5.93 -2.59 -12.92
CA PRO A 191 4.85 -1.66 -13.24
C PRO A 191 3.89 -1.51 -12.05
N ILE A 192 3.32 -0.31 -11.91
CA ILE A 192 2.20 -0.08 -10.99
C ILE A 192 0.97 -0.79 -11.57
N LEU A 193 0.39 -1.70 -10.79
CA LEU A 193 -0.81 -2.44 -11.18
C LEU A 193 -2.09 -1.77 -10.70
N THR A 194 -2.08 -1.21 -9.49
CA THR A 194 -3.22 -0.49 -8.94
C THR A 194 -2.80 0.48 -7.84
N SER A 195 -3.69 1.42 -7.55
CA SER A 195 -3.58 2.41 -6.47
C SER A 195 -4.94 2.51 -5.79
N ILE A 196 -4.97 2.33 -4.47
CA ILE A 196 -6.17 2.47 -3.65
C ILE A 196 -6.07 3.78 -2.88
N CYS A 197 -6.96 4.73 -3.14
CA CYS A 197 -7.09 5.93 -2.31
C CYS A 197 -7.55 5.53 -0.91
N ILE A 198 -7.01 6.18 0.12
CA ILE A 198 -7.37 5.92 1.53
C ILE A 198 -7.70 7.23 2.24
N GLU A 199 -8.61 7.19 3.21
CA GLU A 199 -9.05 8.41 3.91
C GLU A 199 -8.00 8.95 4.88
N GLU A 200 -7.09 8.10 5.33
CA GLU A 200 -6.26 8.35 6.51
C GLU A 200 -4.94 7.57 6.52
N LEU A 201 -4.09 7.87 7.50
CA LEU A 201 -2.83 7.18 7.73
C LEU A 201 -2.84 6.47 9.09
N HIS A 202 -2.04 5.41 9.24
CA HIS A 202 -1.65 4.91 10.54
C HIS A 202 -0.70 5.86 11.26
N GLN A 203 -0.68 5.82 12.60
CA GLN A 203 0.25 6.62 13.40
C GLN A 203 1.71 6.37 13.00
N GLY A 204 2.08 5.11 12.74
CA GLY A 204 3.44 4.80 12.33
C GLY A 204 3.87 5.47 11.01
N HIS A 205 2.94 5.71 10.07
CA HIS A 205 3.24 6.53 8.89
C HIS A 205 3.60 7.97 9.29
N ILE A 206 2.81 8.56 10.19
CA ILE A 206 3.00 9.92 10.66
C ILE A 206 4.31 10.06 11.42
N ASP A 207 4.60 9.12 12.32
CA ASP A 207 5.84 9.11 13.10
C ASP A 207 7.07 9.22 12.19
N TYR A 208 7.11 8.52 11.05
CA TYR A 208 8.24 8.70 10.11
C TYR A 208 8.17 10.01 9.33
N LEU A 209 6.98 10.47 8.95
CA LEU A 209 6.83 11.71 8.18
C LEU A 209 7.24 12.94 9.01
N GLU A 210 7.04 12.89 10.33
CA GLU A 210 7.52 13.89 11.30
C GLU A 210 9.04 14.05 11.28
N HIS A 211 9.76 12.96 11.01
CA HIS A 211 11.22 12.95 10.93
C HIS A 211 11.76 13.16 9.51
N ALA A 212 10.89 13.37 8.54
CA ALA A 212 11.29 13.57 7.15
C ALA A 212 11.49 15.06 6.85
N VAL A 213 12.57 15.41 6.11
CA VAL A 213 12.89 16.83 5.82
C VAL A 213 11.71 17.57 5.20
N GLY A 214 11.49 18.82 5.64
CA GLY A 214 10.38 19.65 5.18
C GLY A 214 9.06 19.40 5.92
N TRP A 215 9.04 18.51 6.92
CA TRP A 215 8.03 18.61 7.97
C TRP A 215 8.07 20.03 8.58
N PRO A 216 6.92 20.69 8.81
CA PRO A 216 6.90 22.03 9.39
C PRO A 216 7.48 22.02 10.81
N ASP A 217 8.53 22.82 11.03
CA ASP A 217 9.06 23.11 12.36
C ASP A 217 8.02 23.96 13.10
N ASP A 218 7.37 23.36 14.11
CA ASP A 218 6.30 23.90 14.97
C ASP A 218 4.86 23.89 14.39
N ALA A 219 4.06 22.92 14.88
CA ALA A 219 2.60 23.03 15.01
C ALA A 219 2.22 22.95 16.50
#